data_AF-A0A6I4ZUV0-F1
#
_entry.id   AF-A0A6I4ZUV0-F1
#
_cell.length_a   1.000
_cell.length_b   1.000
_cell.length_c   1.000
_cell.angle_alpha   90.00
_cell.angle_beta   90.00
_cell.angle_gamma   90.00
#
_symmetry.space_group_name_H-M   'P 1'
#
loop_
_entity.id
_entity.type
_entity.pdbx_description
1 polymer ?
#
loop_
_entity_poly.entity_id
_entity_poly.type
_entity_poly.pdbx_seq_one_letter_code
_entity_poly.pdbx_strand_id
1 'polypeptide(L)'
;MAHATATGYDPRTHAPLTCHDAARRFEAGDDTPRDYLERCLATIEEREPVVRAFAHLNRDGARAAADASAARWAAGSPLSPIDGRPVGIKDLLETRDMPTEYGCEAFRGNFPRRDNAAVWALRQAGAVILGKTV
;
A
#
# COMPACT_ATOMS: atom_id res chain seq x y z
N MET A 1 -6.53 -22.82 -25.16
CA MET A 1 -5.90 -21.50 -24.97
C MET A 1 -4.58 -21.74 -24.26
N ALA A 2 -3.46 -21.36 -24.87
CA ALA A 2 -2.13 -21.69 -24.37
C ALA A 2 -1.86 -20.99 -23.03
N HIS A 3 -1.59 -21.75 -21.98
CA HIS A 3 -0.99 -21.22 -20.76
C HIS A 3 0.39 -20.69 -21.12
N ALA A 4 0.57 -19.37 -21.08
CA ALA A 4 1.90 -18.79 -21.10
C ALA A 4 2.70 -19.40 -19.95
N THR A 5 3.71 -20.18 -20.28
CA THR A 5 4.68 -20.73 -19.32
C THR A 5 5.27 -19.58 -18.53
N ALA A 6 4.93 -19.51 -17.25
CA ALA A 6 5.52 -18.53 -16.34
C ALA A 6 7.03 -18.72 -16.34
N THR A 7 7.76 -17.71 -16.81
CA THR A 7 9.20 -17.59 -16.64
C THR A 7 9.47 -17.74 -15.14
N GLY A 8 10.23 -18.78 -14.75
CA GLY A 8 10.51 -19.05 -13.34
C GLY A 8 11.14 -17.83 -12.65
N TYR A 9 10.73 -17.57 -11.40
CA TYR A 9 11.36 -16.56 -10.56
C TYR A 9 12.84 -16.91 -10.36
N ASP A 10 13.76 -16.04 -10.77
CA ASP A 10 15.18 -16.11 -10.42
C ASP A 10 15.53 -14.89 -9.54
N PRO A 11 15.90 -15.09 -8.26
CA PRO A 11 16.21 -13.97 -7.36
C PRO A 11 17.42 -13.14 -7.82
N ARG A 12 18.24 -13.63 -8.75
CA ARG A 12 19.42 -12.91 -9.27
C ARG A 12 19.08 -11.94 -10.40
N THR A 13 17.97 -12.17 -11.10
CA THR A 13 17.56 -11.35 -12.26
C THR A 13 16.21 -10.66 -12.05
N HIS A 14 15.47 -11.05 -11.02
CA HIS A 14 14.26 -10.36 -10.62
C HIS A 14 14.57 -8.94 -10.14
N ALA A 15 14.05 -7.94 -10.84
CA ALA A 15 14.10 -6.55 -10.44
C ALA A 15 12.74 -6.15 -9.84
N PRO A 16 12.62 -6.00 -8.51
CA PRO A 16 11.38 -5.52 -7.90
C PRO A 16 11.18 -4.04 -8.22
N LEU A 17 9.91 -3.62 -8.29
CA LEU A 17 9.58 -2.19 -8.38
C LEU A 17 10.04 -1.48 -7.11
N THR A 18 10.79 -0.38 -7.25
CA THR A 18 11.23 0.42 -6.11
C THR A 18 10.31 1.62 -5.89
N CYS A 19 10.28 2.13 -4.66
CA CYS A 19 9.54 3.36 -4.35
C CYS A 19 10.09 4.58 -5.14
N HIS A 20 11.37 4.57 -5.49
CA HIS A 20 12.03 5.65 -6.23
C HIS A 20 11.59 5.72 -7.69
N ASP A 21 11.43 4.57 -8.36
CA ASP A 21 11.05 4.52 -9.77
C ASP A 21 9.72 5.21 -10.02
N ALA A 22 8.75 4.96 -9.14
CA ALA A 22 7.44 5.56 -9.26
C ALA A 22 7.41 7.03 -8.78
N ALA A 23 8.37 7.48 -7.93
CA ALA A 23 8.37 8.87 -7.43
C ALA A 23 8.77 9.83 -8.54
N ARG A 24 9.76 9.42 -9.34
CA ARG A 24 10.19 10.14 -10.53
C ARG A 24 9.06 10.30 -11.56
N ARG A 25 8.20 9.28 -11.71
CA ARG A 25 7.06 9.34 -12.63
C ARG A 25 5.97 10.29 -12.15
N PHE A 26 5.76 10.37 -10.83
CA PHE A 26 4.82 11.33 -10.25
C PHE A 26 5.32 12.77 -10.42
N GLU A 27 6.62 12.99 -10.20
CA GLU A 27 7.27 14.28 -10.42
C GLU A 27 7.18 14.74 -11.88
N ALA A 28 7.38 13.81 -12.83
CA ALA A 28 7.27 14.09 -14.26
C ALA A 28 5.83 14.25 -14.76
N GLY A 29 4.82 13.85 -13.96
CA GLY A 29 3.42 13.81 -14.37
C GLY A 29 3.05 12.64 -15.29
N ASP A 30 3.96 11.68 -15.47
CA ASP A 30 3.76 10.46 -16.30
C ASP A 30 2.88 9.40 -15.61
N ASP A 31 2.57 9.60 -14.33
CA ASP A 31 1.77 8.72 -13.49
C ASP A 31 1.28 9.50 -12.26
N THR A 32 0.26 8.98 -11.57
CA THR A 32 -0.25 9.59 -10.34
C THR A 32 -0.28 8.60 -9.18
N PRO A 33 -0.19 9.08 -7.92
CA PRO A 33 -0.42 8.23 -6.74
C PRO A 33 -1.72 7.42 -6.82
N ARG A 34 -2.78 8.02 -7.37
CA ARG A 34 -4.08 7.36 -7.50
C ARG A 34 -4.05 6.23 -8.54
N ASP A 35 -3.56 6.50 -9.74
CA ASP A 35 -3.47 5.49 -10.80
C ASP A 35 -2.55 4.34 -10.39
N TYR A 36 -1.45 4.66 -9.70
CA TYR A 36 -0.56 3.67 -9.12
C TYR A 36 -1.27 2.78 -8.09
N LEU A 37 -2.04 3.38 -7.17
CA LEU A 37 -2.83 2.63 -6.19
C LEU A 37 -3.85 1.71 -6.88
N GLU A 38 -4.56 2.16 -7.90
CA GLU A 38 -5.55 1.31 -8.59
C GLU A 38 -4.90 0.11 -9.29
N ARG A 39 -3.70 0.28 -9.88
CA ARG A 39 -2.93 -0.87 -10.42
C ARG A 39 -2.51 -1.85 -9.34
N CYS A 40 -2.13 -1.37 -8.15
CA CYS A 40 -1.87 -2.24 -7.00
C CYS A 40 -3.14 -2.97 -6.54
N LEU A 41 -4.26 -2.28 -6.43
CA LEU A 41 -5.55 -2.86 -6.03
C LEU A 41 -6.02 -3.93 -7.01
N ALA A 42 -5.88 -3.71 -8.32
CA ALA A 42 -6.19 -4.70 -9.35
C ALA A 42 -5.31 -5.95 -9.21
N THR A 43 -4.02 -5.78 -8.94
CA THR A 43 -3.11 -6.91 -8.68
C THR A 43 -3.51 -7.68 -7.43
N ILE A 44 -3.89 -6.96 -6.36
CA ILE A 44 -4.35 -7.59 -5.11
C ILE A 44 -5.63 -8.39 -5.38
N GLU A 45 -6.60 -7.82 -6.08
CA GLU A 45 -7.85 -8.51 -6.41
C GLU A 45 -7.61 -9.81 -7.19
N GLU A 46 -6.69 -9.82 -8.15
CA GLU A 46 -6.34 -11.01 -8.91
C GLU A 46 -5.61 -12.08 -8.06
N ARG A 47 -4.72 -11.66 -7.15
CA ARG A 47 -3.76 -12.55 -6.48
C ARG A 47 -4.18 -12.99 -5.08
N GLU A 48 -5.01 -12.20 -4.40
CA GLU A 48 -5.39 -12.44 -3.01
C GLU A 48 -6.07 -13.80 -2.75
N PRO A 49 -6.87 -14.38 -3.67
CA PRO A 49 -7.42 -15.73 -3.48
C PRO A 49 -6.36 -16.83 -3.29
N VAL A 50 -5.14 -16.60 -3.79
CA VAL A 50 -4.02 -17.55 -3.68
C VAL A 50 -3.04 -17.11 -2.59
N VAL A 51 -2.62 -15.84 -2.62
CA VAL A 51 -1.58 -15.30 -1.75
C VAL A 51 -2.08 -15.12 -0.31
N ARG A 52 -3.32 -14.66 -0.13
CA ARG A 52 -3.94 -14.41 1.18
C ARG A 52 -3.05 -13.52 2.07
N ALA A 53 -2.57 -12.42 1.52
CA ALA A 53 -1.64 -11.51 2.19
C ALA A 53 -2.31 -10.54 3.17
N PHE A 54 -3.61 -10.25 3.03
CA PHE A 54 -4.29 -9.20 3.77
C PHE A 54 -5.34 -9.76 4.73
N ALA A 55 -5.22 -9.42 6.01
CA ALA A 55 -6.26 -9.61 7.01
C ALA A 55 -7.38 -8.55 6.88
N HIS A 56 -7.04 -7.34 6.41
CA HIS A 56 -7.99 -6.26 6.19
C HIS A 56 -7.49 -5.30 5.11
N LEU A 57 -8.40 -4.74 4.30
CA LEU A 57 -8.09 -3.75 3.27
C LEU A 57 -8.97 -2.51 3.44
N ASN A 58 -8.36 -1.33 3.58
CA ASN A 58 -9.06 -0.05 3.65
C ASN A 58 -8.96 0.67 2.29
N ARG A 59 -9.72 0.18 1.30
CA ARG A 59 -9.67 0.70 -0.07
C ARG A 59 -10.04 2.17 -0.15
N ASP A 60 -11.10 2.59 0.54
CA ASP A 60 -11.61 3.95 0.45
C ASP A 60 -10.68 4.95 1.15
N GLY A 61 -10.16 4.59 2.32
CA GLY A 61 -9.14 5.39 3.00
C GLY A 61 -7.85 5.50 2.19
N ALA A 62 -7.42 4.39 1.57
CA ALA A 62 -6.24 4.40 0.69
C ALA A 62 -6.43 5.31 -0.52
N ARG A 63 -7.61 5.25 -1.15
CA ARG A 63 -8.00 6.10 -2.28
C ARG A 63 -7.99 7.57 -1.93
N ALA A 64 -8.62 7.95 -0.81
CA ALA A 64 -8.61 9.32 -0.33
C ALA A 64 -7.19 9.84 -0.04
N ALA A 65 -6.33 9.01 0.57
CA ALA A 65 -4.94 9.37 0.84
C ALA A 65 -4.12 9.53 -0.47
N ALA A 66 -4.36 8.67 -1.46
CA ALA A 66 -3.71 8.76 -2.77
C ALA A 66 -4.17 10.01 -3.55
N ASP A 67 -5.45 10.35 -3.51
CA ASP A 67 -5.97 11.57 -4.15
C ASP A 67 -5.34 12.83 -3.52
N ALA A 68 -5.22 12.86 -2.18
CA ALA A 68 -4.54 13.95 -1.47
C ALA A 68 -3.04 14.04 -1.82
N SER A 69 -2.38 12.89 -2.02
CA SER A 69 -1.00 12.85 -2.49
C SER A 69 -0.87 13.35 -3.94
N ALA A 70 -1.78 12.94 -4.82
CA ALA A 70 -1.78 13.37 -6.21
C ALA A 70 -1.88 14.90 -6.33
N ALA A 71 -2.71 15.54 -5.50
CA ALA A 71 -2.79 17.00 -5.42
C ALA A 71 -1.45 17.64 -5.01
N ARG A 72 -0.72 17.06 -4.05
CA ARG A 72 0.60 17.56 -3.63
C ARG A 72 1.66 17.42 -4.71
N TRP A 73 1.69 16.27 -5.40
CA TRP A 73 2.59 16.04 -6.53
C TRP A 73 2.32 17.01 -7.68
N ALA A 74 1.05 17.21 -8.04
CA ALA A 74 0.66 18.19 -9.07
C ALA A 74 1.05 19.63 -8.71
N ALA A 75 1.07 19.96 -7.41
CA ALA A 75 1.50 21.25 -6.89
C ALA A 75 3.02 21.36 -6.66
N GLY A 76 3.82 20.34 -7.00
CA GLY A 76 5.26 20.32 -6.76
C GLY A 76 5.66 20.34 -5.28
N SER A 77 4.80 19.84 -4.39
CA SER A 77 4.99 19.89 -2.93
C SER A 77 4.78 18.53 -2.24
N PRO A 78 5.43 17.44 -2.69
CA PRO A 78 5.33 16.16 -2.00
C PRO A 78 5.90 16.25 -0.58
N LEU A 79 5.30 15.52 0.36
CA LEU A 79 5.75 15.50 1.76
C LEU A 79 7.08 14.78 1.93
N SER A 80 7.34 13.79 1.09
CA SER A 80 8.55 12.98 1.13
C SER A 80 8.72 12.13 -0.15
N PRO A 81 9.85 11.42 -0.32
CA PRO A 81 10.01 10.47 -1.42
C PRO A 81 9.02 9.30 -1.46
N ILE A 82 8.33 9.01 -0.34
CA ILE A 82 7.32 7.95 -0.25
C ILE A 82 5.88 8.48 -0.28
N ASP A 83 5.70 9.78 -0.52
CA ASP A 83 4.37 10.39 -0.61
C ASP A 83 3.56 9.74 -1.75
N GLY A 84 2.41 9.17 -1.39
CA GLY A 84 1.51 8.48 -2.34
C GLY A 84 1.78 6.99 -2.51
N ARG A 85 2.78 6.42 -1.82
CA ARG A 85 3.13 5.00 -1.94
C ARG A 85 2.18 4.12 -1.12
N PRO A 86 1.53 3.10 -1.71
CA PRO A 86 0.77 2.09 -0.96
C PRO A 86 1.69 1.27 -0.06
N VAL A 87 1.31 1.12 1.21
CA VAL A 87 2.04 0.34 2.21
C VAL A 87 1.07 -0.57 2.97
N GLY A 88 1.41 -1.85 3.06
CA GLY A 88 0.75 -2.80 3.95
C GLY A 88 1.36 -2.74 5.35
N ILE A 89 0.52 -2.79 6.38
CA ILE A 89 0.94 -2.74 7.78
C ILE A 89 0.69 -4.10 8.41
N LYS A 90 1.73 -4.75 8.93
CA LYS A 90 1.59 -6.03 9.64
C LYS A 90 0.52 -5.91 10.73
N ASP A 91 -0.35 -6.89 10.86
CA ASP A 91 -1.45 -6.91 11.85
C ASP A 91 -0.99 -7.09 13.31
N LEU A 92 0.19 -6.58 13.62
CA LEU A 92 0.75 -6.39 14.96
C LEU A 92 0.92 -4.90 15.31
N LEU A 93 0.87 -4.03 14.29
CA LEU A 93 1.12 -2.60 14.38
C LEU A 93 -0.21 -1.85 14.35
N GLU A 94 -0.54 -1.14 15.42
CA GLU A 94 -1.83 -0.47 15.56
C GLU A 94 -2.06 0.61 14.51
N THR A 95 -3.30 0.71 14.05
CA THR A 95 -3.79 1.70 13.08
C THR A 95 -5.04 2.38 13.61
N ARG A 96 -5.16 3.69 13.39
CA ARG A 96 -6.30 4.47 13.91
C ARG A 96 -7.62 4.21 13.21
N ASP A 97 -7.58 3.63 12.02
CA ASP A 97 -8.69 3.53 11.06
C ASP A 97 -8.97 2.09 10.60
N MET A 98 -8.30 1.10 11.18
CA MET A 98 -8.46 -0.32 10.85
C MET A 98 -8.28 -1.18 12.11
N PRO A 99 -8.85 -2.41 12.14
CA PRO A 99 -8.63 -3.33 13.23
C PRO A 99 -7.14 -3.73 13.36
N THR A 100 -6.78 -4.29 14.52
CA THR A 100 -5.48 -4.93 14.75
C THR A 100 -5.72 -6.16 15.60
N GLU A 101 -5.82 -7.33 14.99
CA GLU A 101 -6.33 -8.55 15.63
C GLU A 101 -5.22 -9.56 15.96
N TYR A 102 -3.96 -9.21 15.67
CA TYR A 102 -2.77 -10.00 15.99
C TYR A 102 -2.77 -11.42 15.38
N GLY A 103 -3.61 -11.67 14.38
CA GLY A 103 -3.86 -13.01 13.85
C GLY A 103 -4.38 -14.00 14.91
N CYS A 104 -5.04 -13.51 15.96
CA CYS A 104 -5.46 -14.31 17.11
C CYS A 104 -6.96 -14.13 17.40
N GLU A 105 -7.70 -15.25 17.47
CA GLU A 105 -9.16 -15.23 17.71
C GLU A 105 -9.55 -14.50 19.00
N ALA A 106 -8.69 -14.55 20.04
CA ALA A 106 -8.93 -13.85 21.30
C ALA A 106 -8.98 -12.31 21.15
N PHE A 107 -8.43 -11.77 20.05
CA PHE A 107 -8.38 -10.35 19.75
C PHE A 107 -9.25 -9.96 18.56
N ARG A 108 -10.14 -10.84 18.09
CA ARG A 108 -11.10 -10.52 17.02
C ARG A 108 -11.96 -9.31 17.43
N GLY A 109 -12.07 -8.34 16.53
CA GLY A 109 -12.75 -7.07 16.76
C GLY A 109 -11.93 -6.02 17.50
N ASN A 110 -10.67 -6.30 17.87
CA ASN A 110 -9.80 -5.30 18.47
C ASN A 110 -9.54 -4.16 17.49
N PHE A 111 -9.86 -2.95 17.92
CA PHE A 111 -9.75 -1.75 17.11
C PHE A 111 -9.09 -0.65 17.97
N PRO A 112 -7.75 -0.50 17.90
CA PRO A 112 -7.01 0.39 18.79
C PRO A 112 -7.38 1.88 18.69
N ARG A 113 -7.90 2.33 17.54
CA ARG A 113 -8.27 3.74 17.25
C ARG A 113 -7.11 4.73 17.39
N ARG A 114 -5.87 4.25 17.36
CA ARG A 114 -4.65 5.05 17.29
C ARG A 114 -3.65 4.40 16.34
N ASP A 115 -2.79 5.21 15.75
CA ASP A 115 -1.62 4.71 15.04
C ASP A 115 -0.50 4.47 16.06
N ASN A 116 0.29 3.43 15.86
CA ASN A 116 1.58 3.35 16.53
C ASN A 116 2.56 4.39 15.94
N ALA A 117 3.73 4.55 16.56
CA ALA A 117 4.71 5.56 16.14
C ALA A 117 5.18 5.41 14.68
N ALA A 118 5.36 4.17 14.20
CA ALA A 118 5.81 3.90 12.84
C ALA A 118 4.72 4.24 11.80
N VAL A 119 3.48 3.81 12.04
CA VAL A 119 2.34 4.10 11.17
C VAL A 119 2.06 5.60 11.14
N TRP A 120 2.15 6.28 12.29
CA TRP A 120 2.02 7.73 12.36
C TRP A 120 3.08 8.42 11.49
N ALA A 121 4.35 8.03 11.60
CA ALA A 121 5.43 8.60 10.80
C ALA A 121 5.24 8.35 9.30
N LEU A 122 4.78 7.15 8.90
CA LEU A 122 4.45 6.85 7.50
C LEU A 122 3.37 7.78 6.96
N ARG A 123 2.32 8.05 7.74
CA ARG A 123 1.27 9.01 7.34
C ARG A 123 1.80 10.43 7.22
N GLN A 124 2.67 10.86 8.14
CA GLN A 124 3.31 12.19 8.05
C GLN A 124 4.19 12.31 6.80
N ALA A 125 4.80 11.22 6.37
CA ALA A 125 5.56 11.15 5.12
C ALA A 125 4.67 11.06 3.86
N GLY A 126 3.35 11.00 4.00
CA GLY A 126 2.39 10.91 2.90
C GLY A 126 2.16 9.50 2.36
N ALA A 127 2.65 8.45 3.02
CA ALA A 127 2.40 7.08 2.59
C ALA A 127 0.91 6.73 2.67
N VAL A 128 0.46 5.92 1.72
CA VAL A 128 -0.92 5.44 1.62
C VAL A 128 -1.02 4.12 2.38
N ILE A 129 -1.55 4.17 3.60
CA ILE A 129 -1.75 2.98 4.43
C ILE A 129 -2.91 2.16 3.84
N LEU A 130 -2.59 1.05 3.17
CA LEU A 130 -3.52 0.29 2.33
C LEU A 130 -4.35 -0.72 3.12
N GLY A 131 -3.74 -1.39 4.09
CA GLY A 131 -4.37 -2.52 4.76
C GLY A 131 -3.51 -3.14 5.84
N LYS A 132 -4.11 -4.13 6.50
CA LYS A 132 -3.50 -4.99 7.50
C LYS A 132 -3.05 -6.27 6.84
N THR A 133 -1.76 -6.60 6.91
CA THR A 133 -1.25 -7.86 6.36
C THR A 133 -1.31 -8.97 7.42
N VAL A 134 -1.49 -10.21 6.97
CA VAL A 134 -1.32 -11.40 7.83
C VAL A 134 0.07 -11.45 8.43
#